data_AF-A0A8H6HEH4-F1
#
_entry.id   AF-A0A8H6HEH4-F1
#
_cell.length_a   1.000
_cell.length_b   1.000
_cell.length_c   1.000
_cell.angle_alpha   90.00
_cell.angle_beta   90.00
_cell.angle_gamma   90.00
#
_symmetry.space_group_name_H-M   'P 1'
#
loop_
_entity.id
_entity.type
_entity.pdbx_description
1 polymer ?
#
loop_
_entity_poly.entity_id
_entity_poly.type
_entity_poly.pdbx_seq_one_letter_code
_entity_poly.pdbx_strand_id
1 'polypeptide(L)'
;MPQARNASQTVSLARSAFSYKPVLLHLKSLYYDAHAFKETMVDVPTLAHPTGSQRFPCAETVLGVGATHDVVVSVIDGRGKENRFLVVCQIGAHLPVNRPLLKLAPDVAWAGSVLIMKMGQRLPFVGMSSMDKADAILAVFKFINACDGPELPTFIQA
;
A
#
# COMPACT_ATOMS: atom_id res chain seq x y z
N MET A 1 -60.61 -25.04 -11.08
CA MET A 1 -59.52 -25.68 -11.85
C MET A 1 -59.40 -24.99 -13.19
N PRO A 2 -58.29 -24.28 -13.43
CA PRO A 2 -57.44 -24.58 -14.60
C PRO A 2 -55.94 -24.56 -14.28
N GLN A 3 -55.19 -25.17 -15.19
CA GLN A 3 -53.85 -25.73 -15.07
C GLN A 3 -52.67 -24.74 -15.02
N ALA A 4 -51.65 -25.20 -14.29
CA ALA A 4 -50.20 -25.12 -14.52
C ALA A 4 -49.63 -24.04 -15.45
N ARG A 5 -48.68 -23.27 -14.90
CA ARG A 5 -47.53 -22.74 -15.64
C ARG A 5 -46.25 -23.10 -14.90
N ASN A 6 -45.64 -24.21 -15.31
CA ASN A 6 -44.24 -24.50 -15.11
C ASN A 6 -43.43 -23.64 -16.08
N ALA A 7 -42.51 -22.83 -15.55
CA ALA A 7 -41.31 -22.39 -16.26
C ALA A 7 -40.28 -21.93 -15.21
N SER A 8 -39.70 -22.88 -14.49
CA SER A 8 -38.41 -22.68 -13.84
C SER A 8 -37.36 -22.48 -14.93
N GLN A 9 -37.18 -21.22 -15.34
CA GLN A 9 -36.00 -20.82 -16.09
C GLN A 9 -34.83 -20.81 -15.12
N THR A 10 -34.24 -21.99 -14.93
CA THR A 10 -32.91 -22.10 -14.34
C THR A 10 -31.96 -21.44 -15.32
N VAL A 11 -31.57 -20.20 -15.03
CA VAL A 11 -30.51 -19.49 -15.74
C VAL A 11 -29.25 -20.35 -15.57
N SER A 12 -28.93 -21.09 -16.62
CA SER A 12 -27.67 -21.81 -16.77
C SER A 12 -26.55 -20.77 -16.82
N LEU A 13 -26.03 -20.41 -15.64
CA LEU A 13 -24.74 -19.76 -15.52
C LEU A 13 -23.67 -20.81 -15.83
N ALA A 14 -23.52 -21.15 -17.10
CA ALA A 14 -22.30 -21.73 -17.63
C ALA A 14 -21.19 -20.66 -17.54
N ARG A 15 -20.77 -20.35 -16.31
CA ARG A 15 -19.51 -19.66 -16.05
C ARG A 15 -18.43 -20.65 -16.43
N SER A 16 -17.92 -20.47 -17.65
CA SER A 16 -16.65 -21.03 -18.09
C SER A 16 -15.65 -20.92 -16.95
N ALA A 17 -15.31 -22.07 -16.35
CA ALA A 17 -14.33 -22.19 -15.29
C ALA A 17 -12.93 -22.09 -15.91
N PHE A 18 -12.60 -20.92 -16.48
CA PHE A 18 -11.19 -20.56 -16.61
C PHE A 18 -10.65 -20.49 -15.19
N SER A 19 -9.73 -21.39 -14.85
CA SER A 19 -9.00 -21.35 -13.58
C SER A 19 -8.15 -20.08 -13.57
N TYR A 20 -8.71 -18.97 -13.09
CA TYR A 20 -8.01 -17.70 -12.91
C TYR A 20 -7.11 -17.79 -11.68
N LYS A 21 -6.03 -18.56 -11.77
CA LYS A 21 -5.05 -18.66 -10.69
C LYS A 21 -4.34 -17.31 -10.54
N PRO A 22 -4.38 -16.66 -9.37
CA PRO A 22 -3.66 -15.41 -9.16
C PRO A 22 -2.16 -15.62 -9.38
N VAL A 23 -1.50 -14.62 -9.95
CA VAL A 23 -0.06 -14.60 -10.18
C VAL A 23 0.61 -13.89 -9.01
N LEU A 24 1.64 -14.50 -8.42
CA LEU A 24 2.43 -13.85 -7.39
C LEU A 24 3.52 -12.99 -8.05
N LEU A 25 3.53 -11.69 -7.73
CA LEU A 25 4.54 -10.72 -8.13
C LEU A 25 5.31 -10.25 -6.90
N HIS A 26 6.52 -9.74 -7.11
CA HIS A 26 7.33 -9.09 -6.08
C HIS A 26 7.58 -7.64 -6.51
N LEU A 27 6.93 -6.70 -5.83
CA LEU A 27 7.02 -5.27 -6.15
C LEU A 27 7.99 -4.56 -5.22
N LYS A 28 9.05 -4.00 -5.80
CA LYS A 28 10.03 -3.19 -5.06
C LYS A 28 9.38 -2.00 -4.37
N SER A 29 9.65 -1.86 -3.09
CA SER A 29 9.08 -0.86 -2.18
C SER A 29 10.17 -0.31 -1.25
N LEU A 30 9.93 0.87 -0.67
CA LEU A 30 10.87 1.53 0.24
C LEU A 30 10.39 1.29 1.66
N TYR A 31 11.29 0.84 2.54
CA TYR A 31 10.95 0.42 3.88
C TYR A 31 11.84 1.12 4.91
N TYR A 32 11.19 1.68 5.91
CA TYR A 32 11.78 2.29 7.09
C TYR A 32 11.48 1.39 8.27
N ASP A 33 12.34 0.41 8.48
CA ASP A 33 12.27 -0.47 9.65
C ASP A 33 12.69 0.31 10.91
N ALA A 34 11.84 0.29 11.94
CA ALA A 34 12.12 0.94 13.21
C ALA A 34 13.35 0.36 13.92
N HIS A 35 13.75 -0.87 13.61
CA HIS A 35 14.96 -1.52 14.14
C HIS A 35 16.22 -1.28 13.30
N ALA A 36 16.09 -0.72 12.09
CA ALA A 36 17.23 -0.46 11.22
C ALA A 36 17.85 0.92 11.46
N PHE A 37 19.01 1.17 10.84
CA PHE A 37 19.72 2.46 10.89
C PHE A 37 19.54 3.33 9.64
N LYS A 38 19.01 2.73 8.56
CA LYS A 38 18.75 3.36 7.26
C LYS A 38 17.54 2.73 6.59
N GLU A 39 16.95 3.45 5.66
CA GLU A 39 15.91 2.92 4.78
C GLU A 39 16.45 1.87 3.81
N THR A 40 15.60 0.90 3.45
CA THR A 40 15.97 -0.21 2.57
C THR A 40 14.94 -0.40 1.47
N MET A 41 15.40 -0.92 0.32
CA MET A 41 14.48 -1.39 -0.72
C MET A 41 14.15 -2.85 -0.43
N VAL A 42 12.86 -3.18 -0.41
CA VAL A 42 12.35 -4.53 -0.14
C VAL A 42 11.36 -4.95 -1.21
N ASP A 43 11.20 -6.26 -1.39
CA ASP A 43 10.20 -6.82 -2.29
C ASP A 43 8.92 -7.13 -1.53
N VAL A 44 7.81 -6.52 -1.94
CA VAL A 44 6.48 -6.79 -1.36
C VAL A 44 5.78 -7.85 -2.20
N PRO A 45 5.48 -9.04 -1.63
CA PRO A 45 4.63 -10.02 -2.27
C PRO A 45 3.28 -9.39 -2.65
N THR A 46 2.88 -9.56 -3.91
CA THR A 46 1.67 -8.94 -4.46
C THR A 46 0.93 -9.96 -5.29
N LEU A 47 -0.30 -10.27 -4.88
CA LEU A 47 -1.20 -11.10 -5.67
C LEU A 47 -1.77 -10.26 -6.81
N ALA A 48 -1.62 -10.73 -8.05
CA ALA A 48 -2.17 -10.09 -9.23
C ALA A 48 -3.24 -10.97 -9.87
N HIS A 49 -4.35 -10.35 -10.28
CA HIS A 49 -5.30 -11.02 -11.16
C HIS A 49 -4.59 -11.41 -12.47
N PRO A 50 -4.93 -12.53 -13.14
CA PRO A 50 -4.26 -12.96 -14.38
C PRO A 50 -4.20 -11.91 -15.50
N THR A 51 -5.17 -11.00 -15.56
CA THR A 51 -5.19 -9.86 -16.51
C THR A 51 -4.22 -8.74 -16.14
N GLY A 52 -3.61 -8.80 -14.95
CA GLY A 52 -2.72 -7.79 -14.38
C GLY A 52 -3.40 -6.51 -13.89
N SER A 53 -4.70 -6.33 -14.14
CA SER A 53 -5.45 -5.09 -13.86
C SER A 53 -5.70 -4.83 -12.38
N GLN A 54 -5.70 -5.88 -11.55
CA GLN A 54 -5.84 -5.78 -10.10
C GLN A 54 -4.61 -6.36 -9.43
N ARG A 55 -4.18 -5.70 -8.36
CA ARG A 55 -2.99 -6.05 -7.58
C ARG A 55 -3.30 -5.83 -6.10
N PHE A 56 -2.98 -6.81 -5.28
CA PHE A 56 -3.24 -6.84 -3.85
C PHE A 56 -1.91 -7.09 -3.13
N PRO A 57 -1.23 -6.02 -2.69
CA PRO A 57 0.05 -6.15 -1.98
C PRO A 57 -0.18 -6.68 -0.56
N CYS A 58 0.64 -7.66 -0.16
CA CYS A 58 0.63 -8.24 1.17
C CYS A 58 1.59 -7.46 2.09
N ALA A 59 1.27 -6.21 2.41
CA ALA A 59 2.14 -5.31 3.17
C ALA A 59 2.51 -5.86 4.57
N GLU A 60 1.61 -6.64 5.17
CA GLU A 60 1.75 -7.30 6.47
C GLU A 60 2.88 -8.33 6.47
N THR A 61 3.28 -8.85 5.31
CA THR A 61 4.44 -9.76 5.22
C THR A 61 5.77 -9.03 5.43
N VAL A 62 5.79 -7.71 5.25
CA VAL A 62 6.96 -6.84 5.48
C VAL A 62 6.86 -6.15 6.83
N LEU A 63 5.70 -5.57 7.15
CA LEU A 63 5.49 -4.86 8.43
C LEU A 63 5.29 -5.81 9.61
N GLY A 64 4.93 -7.08 9.37
CA GLY A 64 4.48 -8.00 10.40
C GLY A 64 2.99 -7.84 10.71
N VAL A 65 2.49 -8.74 11.55
CA VAL A 65 1.08 -8.78 11.95
C VAL A 65 0.82 -7.72 13.02
N GLY A 66 -0.14 -6.83 12.79
CA GLY A 66 -0.51 -5.78 13.74
C GLY A 66 -1.51 -4.79 13.16
N ALA A 67 -1.90 -3.79 13.95
CA ALA A 67 -2.68 -2.67 13.46
C ALA A 67 -1.83 -1.86 12.47
N THR A 68 -2.28 -1.81 11.22
CA THR A 68 -1.67 -1.02 10.16
C THR A 68 -2.61 0.11 9.77
N HIS A 69 -2.03 1.26 9.45
CA HIS A 69 -2.74 2.37 8.84
C HIS A 69 -2.17 2.60 7.45
N ASP A 70 -3.02 3.01 6.51
CA ASP A 70 -2.61 3.32 5.16
C ASP A 70 -3.14 4.68 4.68
N VAL A 71 -2.33 5.37 3.89
CA VAL A 71 -2.69 6.67 3.31
C VAL A 71 -2.02 6.84 1.95
N VAL A 72 -2.72 7.49 1.03
CA VAL A 72 -2.16 7.85 -0.27
C VAL A 72 -1.58 9.25 -0.21
N VAL A 73 -0.33 9.38 -0.62
CA VAL A 73 0.39 10.65 -0.69
C VAL A 73 0.76 10.96 -2.15
N SER A 74 0.42 12.17 -2.58
CA SER A 74 0.80 12.71 -3.89
C SER A 74 2.05 13.60 -3.80
N VAL A 75 2.98 13.41 -4.73
CA VAL A 75 4.19 14.21 -4.91
C VAL A 75 4.26 14.66 -6.37
N ILE A 76 4.53 15.94 -6.58
CA ILE A 76 4.80 16.49 -7.92
C ILE A 76 6.32 16.46 -8.09
N ASP A 77 6.81 15.76 -9.12
CA ASP A 77 8.24 15.68 -9.41
C ASP A 77 8.78 16.99 -10.02
N GLY A 78 10.10 17.07 -10.21
CA GLY A 78 10.76 18.24 -10.80
C GLY A 78 10.36 18.52 -12.26
N ARG A 79 9.57 17.66 -12.90
CA ARG A 79 9.02 17.82 -14.26
C ARG A 79 7.53 18.14 -14.25
N GLY A 80 6.93 18.38 -13.08
CA GLY A 80 5.51 18.68 -12.93
C GLY A 80 4.61 17.45 -13.01
N LYS A 81 5.16 16.24 -13.02
CA LYS A 81 4.36 15.01 -13.06
C LYS A 81 3.99 14.57 -11.65
N GLU A 82 2.71 14.25 -11.45
CA GLU A 82 2.24 13.67 -10.20
C GLU A 82 2.63 12.19 -10.09
N ASN A 83 3.30 11.85 -8.99
CA ASN A 83 3.58 10.51 -8.51
C ASN A 83 2.78 10.25 -7.23
N ARG A 84 2.12 9.10 -7.15
CA ARG A 84 1.29 8.70 -6.01
C ARG A 84 1.91 7.51 -5.31
N PHE A 85 1.91 7.56 -3.98
CA PHE A 85 2.48 6.53 -3.13
C PHE A 85 1.46 6.11 -2.08
N LEU A 86 1.33 4.81 -1.85
CA LEU A 86 0.66 4.29 -0.66
C LEU A 86 1.72 4.20 0.45
N VAL A 87 1.47 4.90 1.54
CA VAL A 87 2.24 4.79 2.77
C VAL A 87 1.45 3.88 3.70
N VAL A 88 2.04 2.75 4.08
CA VAL A 88 1.49 1.83 5.07
C VAL A 88 2.39 1.88 6.29
N CYS A 89 1.82 2.10 7.47
CA CYS A 89 2.61 2.22 8.68
C CYS A 89 2.05 1.39 9.83
N GLN A 90 2.96 1.04 10.73
CA GLN A 90 2.63 0.66 12.10
C GLN A 90 3.05 1.82 13.00
N ILE A 91 2.19 2.16 13.95
CA ILE A 91 2.46 3.18 14.96
C ILE A 91 1.97 2.69 16.31
N GLY A 92 2.72 3.00 17.37
CA GLY A 92 2.30 2.66 18.72
C GLY A 92 3.32 3.08 19.77
N ALA A 93 2.84 3.42 20.96
CA ALA A 93 3.68 3.88 22.08
C ALA A 93 4.71 2.85 22.56
N HIS A 94 4.49 1.56 22.29
CA HIS A 94 5.38 0.46 22.65
C HIS A 94 6.39 0.09 21.55
N LEU A 95 6.28 0.70 20.37
CA LEU A 95 7.20 0.46 19.27
C LEU A 95 8.45 1.33 19.42
N PRO A 96 9.61 0.88 18.91
CA PRO A 96 10.83 1.68 18.95
C PRO A 96 10.73 2.92 18.06
N VAL A 97 11.41 3.99 18.46
CA VAL A 97 11.58 5.18 17.64
C VAL A 97 12.35 4.82 16.37
N ASN A 98 11.77 5.16 15.24
CA ASN A 98 12.30 4.84 13.93
C ASN A 98 13.45 5.80 13.57
N ARG A 99 14.69 5.35 13.83
CA ARG A 99 15.89 6.16 13.60
C ARG A 99 16.06 6.63 12.15
N PRO A 100 15.77 5.79 11.12
CA PRO A 100 15.73 6.24 9.74
C PRO A 100 14.80 7.43 9.51
N LEU A 101 13.59 7.40 10.10
CA LEU A 101 12.62 8.49 9.97
C LEU A 101 13.02 9.73 10.78
N LEU A 102 13.61 9.56 11.96
CA LEU A 102 14.13 10.67 12.75
C LEU A 102 15.23 11.43 12.01
N LYS A 103 16.04 10.76 11.17
CA LYS A 103 17.01 11.46 10.31
C LYS A 103 16.33 12.27 9.20
N LEU A 104 15.16 11.83 8.74
CA LEU A 104 14.39 12.47 7.68
C LEU A 104 13.56 13.66 8.21
N ALA A 105 12.99 13.52 9.40
CA ALA A 105 12.21 14.54 10.10
C ALA A 105 12.66 14.60 11.58
N PRO A 106 13.70 15.38 11.90
CA PRO A 106 14.31 15.40 13.25
C PRO A 106 13.38 15.84 14.37
N ASP A 107 12.37 16.64 14.04
CA ASP A 107 11.42 17.18 15.01
C ASP A 107 10.29 16.18 15.33
N VAL A 108 10.16 15.09 14.57
CA VAL A 108 9.07 14.10 14.72
C VAL A 108 9.60 12.77 15.24
N ALA A 109 9.25 12.43 16.48
CA ALA A 109 9.65 11.17 17.13
C ALA A 109 8.71 10.00 16.74
N TRP A 110 8.75 9.60 15.47
CA TRP A 110 7.91 8.49 14.97
C TRP A 110 8.27 7.14 15.59
N ALA A 111 7.32 6.49 16.26
CA ALA A 111 7.49 5.17 16.88
C ALA A 111 6.76 4.07 16.07
N GLY A 112 7.54 3.25 15.35
CA GLY A 112 7.03 2.18 14.48
C GLY A 112 7.55 2.23 13.04
N SER A 113 7.22 1.21 12.25
CA SER A 113 7.77 1.01 10.90
C SER A 113 6.89 1.61 9.81
N VAL A 114 7.48 2.01 8.68
CA VAL A 114 6.76 2.59 7.53
C VAL A 114 7.22 1.93 6.24
N LEU A 115 6.25 1.44 5.45
CA LEU A 115 6.42 0.88 4.12
C LEU A 115 5.79 1.82 3.09
N ILE A 116 6.47 2.02 1.97
CA ILE A 116 6.02 2.91 0.90
C ILE A 116 6.03 2.16 -0.41
N MET A 117 4.87 2.15 -1.06
CA MET A 117 4.64 1.49 -2.33
C MET A 117 4.24 2.51 -3.38
N LYS A 118 4.71 2.35 -4.61
CA LYS A 118 4.34 3.24 -5.71
C LYS A 118 3.03 2.80 -6.34
N MET A 119 2.12 3.75 -6.53
CA MET A 119 0.90 3.55 -7.29
C MET A 119 1.16 3.83 -8.77
N GLY A 120 0.62 2.97 -9.64
CA GLY A 120 0.70 3.19 -11.08
C GLY A 120 -0.34 4.19 -11.57
N GLN A 121 -0.15 4.68 -12.80
CA GLN A 121 -1.18 5.47 -13.48
C GLN A 121 -2.33 4.59 -13.99
N ARG A 122 -2.01 3.38 -14.47
CA ARG A 122 -2.98 2.42 -15.03
C ARG A 122 -3.18 1.17 -14.17
N LEU A 123 -2.28 0.95 -13.21
CA LEU A 123 -2.27 -0.22 -12.35
C LEU A 123 -2.28 0.25 -10.89
N PRO A 124 -2.98 -0.45 -9.98
CA PRO A 124 -3.06 -0.01 -8.58
C PRO A 124 -1.68 0.16 -7.94
N PHE A 125 -0.77 -0.79 -8.17
CA PHE A 125 0.60 -0.78 -7.63
C PHE A 125 1.63 -1.15 -8.69
N VAL A 126 2.81 -0.54 -8.62
CA VAL A 126 3.96 -0.84 -9.48
C VAL A 126 5.23 -0.92 -8.63
N GLY A 127 6.20 -1.70 -9.07
CA GLY A 127 7.51 -1.75 -8.41
C GLY A 127 8.26 -0.43 -8.62
N MET A 128 8.92 0.04 -7.57
CA MET A 128 9.77 1.23 -7.63
C MET A 128 11.08 0.95 -8.35
N SER A 129 11.48 1.92 -9.16
CA SER A 129 12.81 2.06 -9.75
C SER A 129 13.70 2.95 -8.89
N SER A 130 15.00 3.02 -9.21
CA SER A 130 15.92 3.95 -8.54
C SER A 130 15.52 5.42 -8.70
N MET A 131 14.87 5.78 -9.82
CA MET A 131 14.39 7.14 -10.09
C MET A 131 13.25 7.56 -9.16
N ASP A 132 12.50 6.59 -8.62
CA ASP A 132 11.34 6.85 -7.77
C ASP A 132 11.71 7.10 -6.31
N LYS A 133 12.94 6.76 -5.91
CA LYS A 133 13.36 6.78 -4.51
C LYS A 133 13.26 8.17 -3.89
N ALA A 134 13.68 9.21 -4.61
CA ALA A 134 13.66 10.59 -4.10
C ALA A 134 12.22 11.07 -3.84
N ASP A 135 11.31 10.81 -4.77
CA ASP A 135 9.90 11.17 -4.63
C ASP A 135 9.21 10.36 -3.51
N ALA A 136 9.58 9.09 -3.35
CA ALA A 136 9.10 8.26 -2.26
C ALA A 136 9.56 8.80 -0.89
N ILE A 137 10.83 9.21 -0.76
CA ILE A 137 11.35 9.85 0.45
C ILE A 137 10.56 11.14 0.75
N LEU A 138 10.30 11.96 -0.26
CA LEU A 138 9.50 13.18 -0.10
C LEU A 138 8.06 12.88 0.31
N ALA A 139 7.45 11.80 -0.21
CA ALA A 139 6.13 11.35 0.21
C ALA A 139 6.10 10.99 1.71
N VAL A 140 7.12 10.27 2.19
CA VAL A 140 7.26 9.93 3.62
C VAL A 140 7.43 11.17 4.48
N PHE A 141 8.32 12.08 4.06
CA PHE A 141 8.54 13.33 4.77
C PHE A 141 7.22 14.12 4.92
N LYS A 142 6.45 14.26 3.84
CA LYS A 142 5.14 14.92 3.89
C LYS A 142 4.17 14.22 4.83
N PHE A 143 4.10 12.88 4.76
CA PHE A 143 3.23 12.09 5.63
C PHE A 143 3.55 12.31 7.11
N ILE A 144 4.81 12.15 7.49
CA ILE A 144 5.23 12.22 8.90
C ILE A 144 4.98 13.61 9.48
N ASN A 145 5.33 14.68 8.75
CA ASN A 145 5.08 16.04 9.21
C ASN A 145 3.58 16.38 9.29
N ALA A 146 2.72 15.72 8.49
CA ALA A 146 1.28 15.89 8.60
C ALA A 146 0.69 15.17 9.82
N CYS A 147 1.37 14.13 10.33
CA CYS A 147 0.95 13.35 11.49
C CYS A 147 1.45 13.90 12.83
N ASP A 148 2.39 14.86 12.85
CA ASP A 148 2.91 15.50 14.07
C ASP A 148 1.93 16.52 14.72
N GLY A 149 0.67 16.54 14.24
CA GLY A 149 -0.43 17.27 14.88
C GLY A 149 -1.08 16.46 16.02
N PRO A 150 -1.84 17.11 16.92
CA PRO A 150 -2.44 16.46 18.10
C PRO A 150 -3.49 15.37 17.80
N GLU A 151 -3.84 15.16 16.53
CA GLU A 151 -4.76 14.11 16.09
C GLU A 151 -4.19 13.49 14.82
N LEU A 152 -3.86 12.20 14.86
CA LEU A 152 -3.73 11.42 13.63
C LEU A 152 -5.03 11.63 12.84
N PRO A 153 -4.99 12.04 11.55
CA PRO A 153 -6.21 12.17 10.77
C PRO A 153 -6.88 10.80 10.74
N THR A 154 -7.93 10.68 11.53
CA THR A 154 -8.74 9.48 11.62
C THR A 154 -9.57 9.48 10.36
N PHE A 155 -9.01 8.97 9.26
CA PHE A 155 -9.79 8.70 8.07
C PHE A 155 -10.70 7.53 8.41
N ILE A 156 -11.94 7.88 8.74
CA ILE A 156 -13.08 6.97 8.84
C ILE A 156 -13.12 6.20 7.52
N GLN A 157 -12.70 4.94 7.53
CA GLN A 157 -13.14 3.98 6.51
C GLN A 157 -14.60 3.63 6.81
N ALA A 158 -15.45 3.80 5.79
CA ALA A 158 -16.86 3.45 5.81
C ALA A 158 -17.08 1.93 5.86
#